data_AF-A0A1M7TI61-F1
#
_entry.id   AF-A0A1M7TI61-F1
#
_cell.length_a   1.000
_cell.length_b   1.000
_cell.length_c   1.000
_cell.angle_alpha   90.00
_cell.angle_beta   90.00
_cell.angle_gamma   90.00
#
_symmetry.space_group_name_H-M   'P 1'
#
loop_
_entity.id
_entity.type
_entity.pdbx_description
1 polymer ?
#
loop_
_entity_poly.entity_id
_entity_poly.type
_entity_poly.pdbx_seq_one_letter_code
_entity_poly.pdbx_strand_id
1 'polypeptide(L)' 'MTQRETVLGSATFLVVIVAGFFSATWVTRHYAAVSPTAQGTACVGTDGSWKNWVWANVPALSPKCE' A
#
# COMPACT_ATOMS: atom_id res chain seq x y z
N MET A 1 -13.10 31.55 -19.33
CA MET A 1 -11.90 30.89 -18.76
C MET A 1 -10.69 31.56 -19.39
N THR A 2 -9.85 32.22 -18.60
CA THR A 2 -8.66 32.92 -19.10
C THR A 2 -7.44 32.00 -19.10
N GLN A 3 -6.47 32.22 -20.00
CA GLN A 3 -5.27 31.38 -20.10
C GLN A 3 -4.53 31.24 -18.74
N ARG A 4 -4.54 32.30 -17.93
CA ARG A 4 -3.97 32.33 -16.59
C ARG A 4 -4.66 31.37 -15.61
N GLU A 5 -5.98 31.26 -15.66
CA GLU A 5 -6.74 30.34 -14.81
C GLU A 5 -6.44 28.88 -15.17
N THR A 6 -6.32 28.58 -16.47
CA THR A 6 -5.93 27.24 -16.94
C THR A 6 -4.51 26.89 -16.51
N VAL A 7 -3.56 27.83 -16.60
CA VAL A 7 -2.19 27.62 -16.13
C VAL A 7 -2.17 27.36 -14.62
N LEU A 8 -2.87 28.17 -13.83
CA LEU A 8 -2.93 27.96 -12.38
C LEU A 8 -3.51 26.59 -12.01
N GLY A 9 -4.63 26.22 -12.64
CA GLY A 9 -5.29 24.93 -12.40
C GLY A 9 -4.41 23.76 -12.82
N SER A 10 -3.80 23.81 -14.01
CA SER A 10 -2.90 22.75 -14.46
C SER A 10 -1.67 22.60 -13.57
N ALA A 11 -1.09 23.72 -13.09
CA ALA A 11 0.05 23.71 -12.19
C ALA A 11 -0.30 23.05 -10.84
N THR A 12 -1.47 23.35 -10.27
CA THR A 12 -1.90 22.68 -9.02
C THR A 12 -2.12 21.19 -9.23
N PHE A 13 -2.74 20.77 -10.33
CA PHE A 13 -2.87 19.34 -10.66
C PHE A 13 -1.52 18.65 -10.77
N LEU A 14 -0.55 19.25 -11.47
CA LEU A 14 0.79 18.67 -11.61
C LEU A 14 1.49 18.50 -10.25
N VAL A 15 1.42 19.50 -9.37
CA VAL A 15 2.02 19.42 -8.03
C VAL A 15 1.40 18.28 -7.21
N VAL A 16 0.08 18.13 -7.24
CA VAL A 16 -0.63 17.06 -6.51
C VAL A 16 -0.23 15.68 -7.04
N ILE A 17 -0.14 15.52 -8.38
CA ILE A 17 0.27 14.25 -9.00
C ILE A 17 1.70 13.89 -8.59
N VAL A 18 2.62 14.84 -8.66
CA VAL A 18 4.03 14.62 -8.29
C VAL A 18 4.13 14.26 -6.81
N ALA A 19 3.47 15.00 -5.92
CA ALA A 19 3.46 14.71 -4.50
C ALA A 19 2.90 13.30 -4.21
N GLY A 20 1.77 12.94 -4.84
CA GLY A 20 1.17 11.61 -4.71
C GLY A 20 2.09 10.49 -5.18
N PHE A 21 2.79 10.67 -6.31
CA PHE A 21 3.76 9.70 -6.82
C PHE A 21 4.93 9.49 -5.84
N PHE A 22 5.48 10.58 -5.29
CA PHE A 22 6.54 10.49 -4.28
C PHE A 22 6.05 9.83 -2.98
N SER A 23 4.84 10.13 -2.52
CA SER A 23 4.25 9.45 -1.36
C SER A 23 4.09 7.95 -1.60
N ALA A 24 3.55 7.54 -2.75
CA ALA A 24 3.38 6.13 -3.10
C ALA A 24 4.73 5.39 -3.12
N THR A 25 5.72 5.96 -3.81
CA THR A 25 7.06 5.35 -3.88
C THR A 25 7.75 5.29 -2.52
N TRP A 26 7.58 6.29 -1.67
CA TRP A 26 8.10 6.29 -0.30
C TRP A 26 7.46 5.18 0.53
N VAL A 27 6.13 5.05 0.51
CA VAL A 27 5.40 3.97 1.20
C VAL A 27 5.90 2.61 0.73
N THR A 28 5.99 2.39 -0.59
CA THR A 28 6.48 1.12 -1.13
C THR A 28 7.90 0.80 -0.66
N ARG A 29 8.80 1.78 -0.62
CA ARG A 29 10.18 1.57 -0.11
C ARG A 29 10.20 1.32 1.39
N HIS A 30 9.43 2.07 2.16
CA HIS A 30 9.38 1.97 3.61
C HIS A 30 8.89 0.58 4.06
N TYR A 31 7.90 0.04 3.35
CA TYR A 31 7.35 -1.29 3.60
C TYR A 31 7.91 -2.38 2.67
N ALA A 32 8.96 -2.12 1.89
CA ALA A 32 9.55 -3.13 1.00
C ALA A 32 10.12 -4.34 1.78
N ALA A 33 10.54 -4.14 3.03
CA ALA A 33 10.98 -5.20 3.93
C ALA A 33 9.82 -6.06 4.48
N VAL A 34 8.57 -5.60 4.32
CA VAL A 34 7.32 -6.31 4.65
C VAL A 34 6.86 -7.17 3.46
N SER A 35 7.77 -7.57 2.58
CA SER A 35 7.41 -8.42 1.44
C SER A 35 6.91 -9.78 1.96
N PRO A 36 5.65 -10.17 1.69
CA PRO A 36 5.09 -11.43 2.18
C PRO A 36 5.83 -12.66 1.63
N THR A 37 6.65 -12.49 0.59
CA THR A 37 7.51 -13.54 0.05
C THR A 37 8.69 -13.91 0.95
N ALA A 38 9.13 -13.03 1.86
CA ALA A 38 10.25 -13.32 2.77
C ALA A 38 9.81 -14.08 4.04
N GLN A 39 8.52 -14.06 4.37
CA GLN A 39 7.99 -14.61 5.63
C GLN A 39 7.15 -15.88 5.44
N GLY A 40 7.05 -16.40 4.22
CA GLY A 40 6.16 -17.53 3.89
C GLY A 40 4.70 -17.09 3.75
N THR A 41 3.89 -17.95 3.12
CA THR A 41 2.48 -17.63 2.84
C THR A 41 1.71 -17.41 4.15
N ALA A 42 1.02 -16.27 4.25
CA ALA A 42 0.15 -16.01 5.38
C ALA A 42 -0.95 -17.06 5.48
N CYS A 43 -1.09 -17.68 6.65
CA CYS A 43 -2.03 -18.77 6.88
C CYS A 43 -2.65 -18.70 8.28
N VAL A 44 -3.81 -19.33 8.44
CA VAL A 44 -4.50 -19.43 9.72
C VAL A 44 -4.20 -20.79 10.36
N GLY A 45 -3.66 -20.74 11.58
CA GLY A 45 -3.36 -21.90 12.41
C GLY A 45 -4.63 -22.63 12.87
N THR A 46 -4.43 -23.82 13.44
CA THR A 46 -5.50 -24.65 14.00
C THR A 46 -6.17 -24.01 15.22
N ASP A 47 -5.42 -23.17 15.95
CA ASP A 47 -5.88 -22.33 17.05
C ASP A 47 -6.61 -21.05 16.59
N GLY A 48 -6.74 -20.82 15.28
CA GLY A 48 -7.30 -19.61 14.70
C GLY A 48 -6.33 -18.42 14.70
N SER A 49 -5.09 -18.61 15.15
CA SER A 49 -4.06 -17.56 15.11
C SER A 49 -3.52 -17.37 13.70
N TRP A 50 -3.16 -16.14 13.39
CA TRP A 50 -2.60 -15.78 12.09
C TRP A 50 -1.09 -15.87 12.13
N LYS A 51 -0.50 -16.62 11.20
CA LYS A 51 0.96 -16.74 11.04
C LYS A 51 1.40 -15.97 9.80
N ASN A 52 2.54 -15.31 9.89
CA ASN A 52 3.18 -14.57 8.78
C ASN A 52 2.28 -13.49 8.14
N TRP A 53 1.37 -12.95 8.94
CA TRP A 53 0.47 -11.87 8.53
C TRP A 53 0.99 -10.54 9.05
N VAL A 54 1.16 -9.57 8.15
CA VAL A 54 1.95 -8.36 8.46
C VAL A 54 1.10 -7.13 8.78
N TRP A 55 -0.23 -7.24 8.68
CA TRP A 55 -1.14 -6.15 8.97
C TRP A 55 -2.00 -6.45 10.20
N ALA A 56 -2.45 -5.41 10.90
CA ALA A 56 -3.31 -5.59 12.07
C ALA A 56 -4.72 -6.09 11.69
N ASN A 57 -5.19 -5.79 10.47
CA ASN A 57 -6.48 -6.23 9.96
C ASN A 57 -6.38 -7.63 9.35
N VAL A 58 -7.31 -8.50 9.72
CA VAL A 58 -7.25 -9.93 9.40
C VAL A 58 -8.24 -10.28 8.27
N PRO A 59 -7.82 -10.90 7.16
CA PRO A 59 -8.71 -11.33 6.08
C PRO A 59 -9.65 -12.46 6.54
N ALA A 60 -10.91 -12.45 6.16
CA ALA A 60 -11.85 -13.51 6.56
C ALA A 60 -11.66 -14.86 5.83
N LEU A 61 -10.72 -14.98 4.89
CA LEU A 61 -10.66 -16.09 3.91
C LEU A 61 -9.25 -16.66 3.65
N SER A 62 -8.32 -16.56 4.62
CA SER A 62 -6.97 -17.07 4.37
C SER A 62 -6.85 -18.59 4.44
N PRO A 63 -5.86 -19.15 3.71
CA PRO A 63 -5.59 -20.58 3.70
C PRO A 63 -5.18 -21.08 5.09
N LYS A 64 -5.48 -22.35 5.37
CA LYS A 64 -5.03 -23.04 6.58
C LYS A 64 -3.53 -23.30 6.48
N CYS A 65 -2.81 -23.18 7.59
CA CYS A 65 -1.43 -23.68 7.66
C CYS A 65 -1.46 -25.22 7.59
N GLU A 66 -0.46 -25.83 6.94
CA GLU A 66 -0.27 -27.29 6.94
C GLU A 66 0.07 -27.84 8.33
#